data_AF-A0A7K5IA95-F1
#
_entry.id   AF-A0A7K5IA95-F1
#
_cell.length_a   1.000
_cell.length_b   1.000
_cell.length_c   1.000
_cell.angle_alpha   90.00
_cell.angle_beta   90.00
_cell.angle_gamma   90.00
#
_symmetry.space_group_name_H-M   'P 1'
#
loop_
_entity.id
_entity.type
_entity.pdbx_description
1 polymer ?
#
loop_
_entity_poly.entity_id
_entity_poly.type
_entity_poly.pdbx_seq_one_letter_code
_entity_poly.pdbx_strand_id
1 'polypeptide(L)'
;QVYKGLDIITNKVSPQEQRLCRHHMISFVDPLVSNYTVVDFRDKAVALISFQAAACLPGQIWTSLLHSQACKGNQYIFARDKIPIIVGGTNYYIESLLWKVLINTKEKAGTAPSPVTDRKVELEQLDSVELHRRLSEVDPEMAAKLHPHDKRKVARSLQVFEQTGIPHSEILHQQQEEEGGGPLGGPLKYPHSCILWLHADQAVLDQRLEKRVDDMLDAGLLEELRDFHRRYNREKVAENRQDYQHGIFQSIGFKEFHEYLISEGNCSPETSAALLQKGIQALKQVTKKYARRQNKWVRNRFLKRPGPNVPPVYGLEVSDLLRWEEDVLKPALEIVESFIQGREPRAEPVKMEYDVNENKRSHHMCELCDRLIIGDREWAGRMWQGGHL
;
A
#
# COMPACT_ATOMS: atom_id res chain seq x y z
N GLN A 1 6.16 -0.91 8.18
CA GLN A 1 6.15 -1.68 9.45
C GLN A 1 6.61 -3.14 9.29
N VAL A 2 6.62 -3.71 8.07
CA VAL A 2 7.11 -5.09 7.86
C VAL A 2 8.62 -5.25 8.13
N TYR A 3 9.43 -4.20 7.95
CA TYR A 3 10.88 -4.23 8.17
C TYR A 3 11.27 -4.17 9.65
N LYS A 4 12.36 -4.88 10.00
CA LYS A 4 12.99 -4.85 11.32
C LYS A 4 13.69 -3.50 11.58
N GLY A 5 13.66 -3.04 12.83
CA GLY A 5 14.21 -1.73 13.22
C GLY A 5 13.45 -0.57 12.58
N LEU A 6 13.90 0.67 12.79
CA LEU A 6 13.14 1.88 12.40
C LEU A 6 11.74 1.91 13.07
N ASP A 7 11.68 1.63 14.36
CA ASP A 7 10.45 1.50 15.13
C ASP A 7 9.76 2.85 15.35
N ILE A 8 10.54 3.90 15.64
CA ILE A 8 10.03 5.26 15.83
C ILE A 8 9.53 5.80 14.49
N ILE A 9 10.37 5.81 13.46
CA ILE A 9 10.01 6.43 12.17
C ILE A 9 8.89 5.71 11.44
N THR A 10 8.80 4.37 11.58
CA THR A 10 7.67 3.61 11.02
C THR A 10 6.48 3.50 11.98
N ASN A 11 6.57 4.15 13.14
CA ASN A 11 5.54 4.25 14.17
C ASN A 11 4.94 2.89 14.50
N LYS A 12 5.83 1.96 14.85
CA LYS A 12 5.41 0.63 15.26
C LYS A 12 4.76 0.71 16.64
N VAL A 13 3.79 -0.16 16.84
CA VAL A 13 3.17 -0.40 18.14
C VAL A 13 4.26 -0.79 19.14
N SER A 14 4.23 -0.23 20.34
CA SER A 14 5.26 -0.44 21.35
C SER A 14 5.32 -1.92 21.80
N PRO A 15 6.46 -2.40 22.33
CA PRO A 15 6.54 -3.75 22.89
C PRO A 15 5.56 -4.00 24.04
N GLN A 16 5.12 -2.96 24.75
CA GLN A 16 4.10 -3.06 25.79
C GLN A 16 2.72 -3.35 25.19
N GLU A 17 2.31 -2.59 24.19
CA GLU A 17 1.05 -2.78 23.47
C GLU A 17 1.02 -4.09 22.67
N GLN A 18 2.14 -4.50 22.07
CA GLN A 18 2.27 -5.81 21.39
C GLN A 18 2.12 -7.00 22.34
N ARG A 19 2.26 -6.82 23.66
CA ARG A 19 1.97 -7.86 24.66
C ARG A 19 0.48 -7.94 24.98
N LEU A 20 -0.30 -6.87 24.76
CA LEU A 20 -1.75 -6.86 24.98
C LEU A 20 -2.48 -7.67 23.90
N CYS A 21 -2.04 -7.59 22.65
CA CYS A 21 -2.59 -8.42 21.58
C CYS A 21 -1.50 -8.91 20.61
N ARG A 22 -1.67 -10.13 20.11
CA ARG A 22 -0.69 -10.74 19.20
C ARG A 22 -0.73 -10.04 17.85
N HIS A 23 0.39 -9.45 17.47
CA HIS A 23 0.57 -8.87 16.14
C HIS A 23 1.23 -9.89 15.21
N HIS A 24 0.78 -9.90 13.95
CA HIS A 24 1.39 -10.65 12.86
C HIS A 24 1.93 -9.65 11.82
N MET A 25 2.84 -10.08 10.95
CA MET A 25 3.33 -9.27 9.82
C MET A 25 3.98 -7.92 10.22
N ILE A 26 4.58 -7.85 11.41
CA ILE A 26 5.36 -6.70 11.89
C ILE A 26 6.82 -7.12 12.12
N SER A 27 7.79 -6.26 11.76
CA SER A 27 9.22 -6.45 12.05
C SER A 27 9.81 -7.82 11.66
N PHE A 28 9.47 -8.37 10.49
CA PHE A 28 9.93 -9.69 10.04
C PHE A 28 10.80 -9.66 8.79
N VAL A 29 10.75 -8.57 8.00
CA VAL A 29 11.59 -8.39 6.80
C VAL A 29 12.90 -7.75 7.20
N ASP A 30 14.02 -8.29 6.71
CA ASP A 30 15.33 -7.69 6.93
C ASP A 30 15.47 -6.36 6.14
N PRO A 31 16.03 -5.28 6.72
CA PRO A 31 16.21 -4.00 6.03
C PRO A 31 17.01 -4.08 4.72
N LEU A 32 17.88 -5.08 4.57
CA LEU A 32 18.68 -5.29 3.36
C LEU A 32 17.86 -5.90 2.22
N VAL A 33 16.68 -6.46 2.50
CA VAL A 33 15.77 -6.99 1.48
C VAL A 33 15.16 -5.82 0.71
N SER A 34 15.58 -5.62 -0.52
CA SER A 34 15.13 -4.52 -1.38
C SER A 34 13.86 -4.83 -2.19
N ASN A 35 13.56 -6.12 -2.39
CA ASN A 35 12.55 -6.61 -3.33
C ASN A 35 11.28 -7.17 -2.65
N TYR A 36 10.99 -6.79 -1.40
CA TYR A 36 9.76 -7.24 -0.74
C TYR A 36 8.54 -6.58 -1.40
N THR A 37 7.65 -7.38 -1.98
CA THR A 37 6.52 -6.91 -2.77
C THR A 37 5.16 -7.15 -2.11
N VAL A 38 4.12 -6.53 -2.68
CA VAL A 38 2.73 -6.76 -2.28
C VAL A 38 2.29 -8.23 -2.48
N VAL A 39 2.88 -8.94 -3.44
CA VAL A 39 2.62 -10.37 -3.67
C VAL A 39 3.15 -11.19 -2.50
N ASP A 40 4.40 -10.92 -2.08
CA ASP A 40 5.03 -11.63 -0.96
C ASP A 40 4.30 -11.34 0.36
N PHE A 41 3.75 -10.13 0.52
CA PHE A 41 2.87 -9.77 1.63
C PHE A 41 1.55 -10.54 1.59
N ARG A 42 0.86 -10.50 0.45
CA ARG A 42 -0.41 -11.19 0.25
C ARG A 42 -0.27 -12.67 0.56
N ASP A 43 0.73 -13.34 0.01
CA ASP A 43 0.87 -14.79 0.13
C ASP A 43 1.15 -15.21 1.57
N LYS A 44 2.02 -14.47 2.27
CA LYS A 44 2.29 -14.70 3.70
C LYS A 44 1.07 -14.44 4.58
N ALA A 45 0.35 -13.34 4.34
CA ALA A 45 -0.82 -12.97 5.14
C ALA A 45 -2.01 -13.91 4.88
N VAL A 46 -2.25 -14.29 3.61
CA VAL A 46 -3.29 -15.28 3.25
C VAL A 46 -3.00 -16.63 3.87
N ALA A 47 -1.73 -17.07 3.92
CA ALA A 47 -1.35 -18.30 4.61
C ALA A 47 -1.70 -18.24 6.12
N LEU A 48 -1.45 -17.09 6.77
CA LEU A 48 -1.82 -16.88 8.18
C LEU A 48 -3.33 -16.86 8.41
N ILE A 49 -4.09 -16.24 7.51
CA ILE A 49 -5.56 -16.15 7.58
C ILE A 49 -6.20 -17.52 7.30
N SER A 50 -5.75 -18.22 6.26
CA SER A 50 -6.33 -19.51 5.83
C SER A 50 -6.02 -20.63 6.82
N PHE A 51 -4.83 -20.61 7.45
CA PHE A 51 -4.49 -21.54 8.54
C PHE A 51 -5.39 -21.37 9.76
N GLN A 52 -6.01 -20.20 9.95
CA GLN A 52 -7.00 -19.96 11.01
C GLN A 52 -8.40 -20.43 10.60
N ALA A 53 -8.81 -20.22 9.34
CA ALA A 53 -10.14 -20.58 8.85
C ALA A 53 -10.43 -22.10 8.79
N ALA A 54 -9.42 -22.93 8.52
CA ALA A 54 -9.58 -24.39 8.45
C ALA A 54 -9.95 -25.05 9.79
N ALA A 55 -9.84 -24.34 10.90
CA ALA A 55 -10.22 -24.82 12.23
C ALA A 55 -11.65 -24.42 12.65
N CYS A 56 -12.30 -23.50 11.92
CA CYS A 56 -13.58 -22.90 12.31
C CYS A 56 -14.82 -23.57 11.68
N LEU A 57 -14.68 -24.66 10.91
CA LEU A 57 -15.82 -25.38 10.31
C LEU A 57 -16.15 -26.63 11.15
N PRO A 58 -17.24 -26.63 11.95
CA PRO A 58 -17.75 -27.86 12.53
C PRO A 58 -18.47 -28.65 11.44
N GLY A 59 -17.97 -29.84 11.11
CA GLY A 59 -18.80 -30.88 10.48
C GLY A 59 -18.63 -31.13 8.98
N GLN A 60 -17.48 -30.86 8.35
CA GLN A 60 -17.20 -31.41 7.03
C GLN A 60 -15.91 -32.23 7.01
N ILE A 61 -16.07 -33.53 6.78
CA ILE A 61 -15.02 -34.51 6.55
C ILE A 61 -14.32 -34.12 5.25
N TRP A 62 -13.10 -33.59 5.33
CA TRP A 62 -12.26 -33.43 4.16
C TRP A 62 -11.36 -34.65 4.00
N THR A 63 -11.74 -35.52 3.06
CA THR A 63 -10.84 -36.50 2.47
C THR A 63 -9.70 -35.76 1.78
N SER A 64 -8.51 -36.01 2.30
CA SER A 64 -7.17 -35.75 1.77
C SER A 64 -7.05 -35.65 0.24
N LEU A 65 -6.45 -34.57 -0.27
CA LEU A 65 -5.50 -34.59 -1.39
C LEU A 65 -4.89 -33.21 -1.61
N LEU A 66 -3.63 -33.03 -1.19
CA LEU A 66 -2.48 -32.63 -2.02
C LEU A 66 -1.46 -31.71 -1.32
N HIS A 67 -0.23 -32.24 -1.33
CA HIS A 67 1.08 -31.59 -1.22
C HIS A 67 1.63 -31.21 0.16
N SER A 68 2.11 -32.27 0.82
CA SER A 68 3.40 -32.28 1.52
C SER A 68 4.52 -31.66 0.66
N GLN A 69 5.12 -30.57 1.11
CA GLN A 69 6.57 -30.40 1.13
C GLN A 69 7.02 -29.26 2.08
N ALA A 70 7.65 -29.70 3.18
CA ALA A 70 8.73 -29.08 3.94
C ALA A 70 8.71 -27.56 4.23
N CYS A 71 8.34 -27.23 5.47
CA CYS A 71 9.01 -26.18 6.24
C CYS A 71 9.34 -26.74 7.64
N LYS A 72 10.57 -27.25 7.81
CA LYS A 72 11.17 -27.52 9.12
C LYS A 72 11.67 -26.18 9.67
N GLY A 73 11.05 -25.70 10.74
CA GLY A 73 11.52 -24.53 11.49
C GLY A 73 10.39 -23.72 12.12
N ASN A 74 10.20 -23.94 13.42
CA ASN A 74 9.26 -23.32 14.35
C ASN A 74 7.81 -23.80 14.31
N GLN A 75 7.39 -24.36 15.45
CA GLN A 75 6.05 -24.82 15.82
C GLN A 75 4.99 -23.75 15.54
N TYR A 76 4.18 -23.93 14.51
CA TYR A 76 2.95 -23.16 14.32
C TYR A 76 1.80 -23.95 14.97
N ILE A 77 1.41 -23.48 16.16
CA ILE A 77 0.29 -23.97 16.95
C ILE A 77 -0.98 -23.95 16.09
N PHE A 78 -1.50 -25.13 15.79
CA PHE A 78 -2.74 -25.40 15.06
C PHE A 78 -3.97 -24.81 15.78
N ALA A 79 -4.99 -24.47 14.98
CA ALA A 79 -6.39 -24.21 15.36
C ALA A 79 -6.67 -23.03 16.29
N ARG A 80 -7.24 -21.94 15.77
CA ARG A 80 -7.86 -20.90 16.61
C ARG A 80 -9.11 -20.33 15.95
N ASP A 81 -10.24 -20.44 16.66
CA ASP A 81 -11.52 -19.74 16.42
C ASP A 81 -11.40 -18.22 16.60
N LYS A 82 -10.47 -17.59 15.88
CA LYS A 82 -10.16 -16.17 16.02
C LYS A 82 -10.41 -15.46 14.72
N ILE A 83 -11.02 -14.29 14.83
CA ILE A 83 -11.30 -13.41 13.70
C ILE A 83 -10.02 -12.62 13.39
N PRO A 84 -9.50 -12.69 12.16
CA PRO A 84 -8.36 -11.88 11.75
C PRO A 84 -8.77 -10.41 11.68
N ILE A 85 -8.04 -9.54 12.39
CA ILE A 85 -8.18 -8.09 12.29
C ILE A 85 -6.96 -7.55 11.54
N ILE A 86 -7.19 -7.02 10.34
CA ILE A 86 -6.14 -6.43 9.51
C ILE A 86 -6.12 -4.92 9.77
N VAL A 87 -5.01 -4.43 10.31
CA VAL A 87 -4.81 -3.00 10.58
C VAL A 87 -3.61 -2.50 9.79
N GLY A 88 -3.77 -1.37 9.10
CA GLY A 88 -2.65 -0.75 8.40
C GLY A 88 -3.04 0.45 7.55
N GLY A 89 -2.04 1.28 7.25
CA GLY A 89 -2.20 2.45 6.38
C GLY A 89 -1.94 2.18 4.89
N THR A 90 -1.36 1.03 4.55
CA THR A 90 -1.04 0.68 3.16
C THR A 90 -2.25 0.04 2.50
N ASN A 91 -3.25 0.86 2.16
CA ASN A 91 -4.54 0.39 1.64
C ASN A 91 -4.43 -0.48 0.37
N TYR A 92 -3.40 -0.29 -0.45
CA TYR A 92 -3.12 -1.16 -1.59
C TYR A 92 -2.82 -2.62 -1.18
N TYR A 93 -2.17 -2.83 -0.04
CA TYR A 93 -1.88 -4.16 0.49
C TYR A 93 -3.14 -4.78 1.10
N ILE A 94 -4.00 -3.98 1.73
CA ILE A 94 -5.30 -4.44 2.22
C ILE A 94 -6.19 -4.86 1.04
N GLU A 95 -6.20 -4.06 -0.02
CA GLU A 95 -6.95 -4.37 -1.24
C GLU A 95 -6.53 -5.70 -1.87
N SER A 96 -5.23 -6.02 -1.88
CA SER A 96 -4.73 -7.29 -2.42
C SER A 96 -5.07 -8.52 -1.56
N LEU A 97 -5.39 -8.31 -0.29
CA LEU A 97 -5.91 -9.35 0.61
C LEU A 97 -7.40 -9.54 0.44
N LEU A 98 -8.15 -8.45 0.26
CA LEU A 98 -9.60 -8.51 0.14
C LEU A 98 -10.05 -9.01 -1.23
N TRP A 99 -9.41 -8.58 -2.32
CA TRP A 99 -9.83 -8.91 -3.69
C TRP A 99 -8.71 -9.55 -4.52
N LYS A 100 -9.12 -10.26 -5.57
CA LYS A 100 -8.21 -10.76 -6.61
C LYS A 100 -7.83 -9.62 -7.59
N VAL A 101 -6.87 -8.79 -7.18
CA VAL A 101 -6.42 -7.62 -7.97
C VAL A 101 -4.98 -7.72 -8.48
N LEU A 102 -4.23 -8.71 -8.02
CA LEU A 102 -2.83 -8.90 -8.40
C LEU A 102 -2.68 -10.01 -9.43
N ILE A 103 -1.85 -9.76 -10.44
CA ILE A 103 -1.42 -10.77 -11.39
C ILE A 103 -0.12 -11.37 -10.88
N ASN A 104 -0.16 -12.66 -10.53
CA ASN A 104 1.03 -13.40 -10.14
C ASN A 104 1.70 -13.94 -11.41
N THR A 105 2.90 -13.45 -11.70
CA THR A 105 3.69 -13.97 -12.82
C THR A 105 4.81 -14.91 -12.37
N LYS A 106 4.97 -15.13 -11.06
CA LYS A 106 6.02 -16.00 -10.50
C LYS A 106 5.69 -17.49 -10.66
N GLU A 107 4.43 -17.88 -10.80
CA GLU A 107 4.00 -19.30 -10.84
C GLU A 107 4.33 -20.02 -12.16
N LYS A 108 4.53 -19.31 -13.28
CA LYS A 108 4.93 -19.91 -14.56
C LYS A 108 6.44 -19.99 -14.76
N ALA A 109 7.25 -19.42 -13.85
CA ALA A 109 8.69 -19.59 -13.87
C ALA A 109 9.04 -20.97 -13.27
N GLY A 110 9.10 -21.99 -14.13
CA GLY A 110 9.53 -23.33 -13.75
C GLY A 110 10.87 -23.33 -13.00
N THR A 111 11.00 -24.32 -12.12
CA THR A 111 12.19 -24.74 -11.37
C THR A 111 13.56 -24.37 -11.98
N ALA A 112 14.13 -23.23 -11.58
CA ALA A 112 15.57 -23.00 -11.45
C ALA A 112 15.82 -21.67 -10.71
N PRO A 113 16.63 -21.63 -9.64
CA PRO A 113 17.06 -20.38 -9.02
C PRO A 113 18.26 -19.83 -9.82
N SER A 114 18.03 -19.24 -10.98
CA SER A 114 19.03 -18.36 -11.57
C SER A 114 18.92 -16.96 -10.92
N PRO A 115 20.02 -16.21 -10.79
CA PRO A 115 20.01 -14.85 -10.28
C PRO A 115 19.41 -13.94 -11.37
N VAL A 116 18.11 -14.06 -11.61
CA VAL A 116 17.39 -13.26 -12.59
C VAL A 116 17.26 -11.87 -11.99
N THR A 117 18.10 -10.94 -12.46
CA THR A 117 17.80 -9.51 -12.38
C THR A 117 16.34 -9.34 -12.76
N ASP A 118 15.52 -8.81 -11.86
CA ASP A 118 14.08 -8.68 -12.09
C ASP A 118 13.90 -7.93 -13.41
N ARG A 119 13.38 -8.60 -14.44
CA ARG A 119 13.24 -8.07 -15.81
C ARG A 119 12.57 -6.69 -15.83
N LYS A 120 11.71 -6.43 -14.85
CA LYS A 120 11.11 -5.12 -14.62
C LYS A 120 12.15 -4.02 -14.38
N VAL A 121 13.19 -4.28 -13.58
CA VAL A 121 14.27 -3.33 -13.27
C VAL A 121 15.05 -2.98 -14.54
N GLU A 122 15.33 -3.96 -15.40
CA GLU A 122 15.96 -3.71 -16.70
C GLU A 122 15.09 -2.84 -17.60
N LEU A 123 13.78 -3.13 -17.65
CA LEU A 123 12.83 -2.32 -18.40
C LEU A 123 12.76 -0.89 -17.86
N GLU A 124 12.76 -0.69 -16.53
CA GLU A 124 12.72 0.65 -15.93
C GLU A 124 13.94 1.52 -16.26
N GLN A 125 15.07 0.93 -16.70
CA GLN A 125 16.25 1.67 -17.17
C GLN A 125 16.06 2.26 -18.58
N LEU A 126 15.09 1.77 -19.36
CA LEU A 126 14.81 2.29 -20.69
C LEU A 126 14.15 3.67 -20.63
N ASP A 127 14.19 4.38 -21.76
CA ASP A 127 13.47 5.64 -21.90
C ASP A 127 11.94 5.43 -21.81
N SER A 128 11.23 6.38 -21.21
CA SER A 128 9.76 6.28 -21.03
C SER A 128 9.01 6.19 -22.34
N VAL A 129 9.45 6.93 -23.36
CA VAL A 129 8.79 6.96 -24.67
C VAL A 129 8.98 5.62 -25.36
N GLU A 130 10.20 5.08 -25.32
CA GLU A 130 10.50 3.76 -25.88
C GLU A 130 9.72 2.65 -25.17
N LEU A 131 9.62 2.69 -23.84
CA LEU A 131 8.80 1.73 -23.08
C LEU A 131 7.32 1.79 -23.49
N HIS A 132 6.77 2.99 -23.60
CA HIS A 132 5.37 3.17 -23.96
C HIS A 132 5.10 2.76 -25.42
N ARG A 133 6.03 3.04 -26.33
CA ARG A 133 5.99 2.56 -27.72
C ARG A 133 5.93 1.03 -27.79
N ARG A 134 6.83 0.34 -27.07
CA ARG A 134 6.80 -1.13 -26.98
C ARG A 134 5.49 -1.66 -26.40
N LEU A 135 4.96 -1.00 -25.37
CA LEU A 135 3.68 -1.40 -24.79
C LEU A 135 2.54 -1.22 -25.81
N SER A 136 2.56 -0.15 -26.60
CA SER A 136 1.55 0.11 -27.63
C SER A 136 1.52 -0.95 -28.74
N GLU A 137 2.66 -1.57 -29.05
CA GLU A 137 2.75 -2.64 -30.04
C GLU A 137 2.13 -3.96 -29.56
N VAL A 138 2.27 -4.27 -28.26
CA VAL A 138 1.84 -5.56 -27.69
C VAL A 138 0.48 -5.50 -26.98
N ASP A 139 0.13 -4.33 -26.44
CA ASP A 139 -1.08 -4.09 -25.65
C ASP A 139 -1.52 -2.61 -25.80
N PRO A 140 -2.12 -2.25 -26.96
CA PRO A 140 -2.53 -0.87 -27.25
C PRO A 140 -3.60 -0.36 -26.26
N GLU A 141 -4.42 -1.26 -25.72
CA GLU A 141 -5.45 -0.91 -24.74
C GLU A 141 -4.84 -0.49 -23.40
N MET A 142 -3.85 -1.23 -22.90
CA MET A 142 -3.11 -0.86 -21.69
C MET A 142 -2.24 0.38 -21.92
N ALA A 143 -1.64 0.52 -23.10
CA ALA A 143 -0.88 1.72 -23.46
C ALA A 143 -1.76 2.98 -23.46
N ALA A 144 -3.02 2.87 -23.91
CA ALA A 144 -3.98 3.96 -23.76
C ALA A 144 -4.30 4.21 -22.28
N LYS A 145 -4.43 3.19 -21.42
CA LYS A 145 -4.75 3.44 -20.00
C LYS A 145 -3.60 4.05 -19.19
N LEU A 146 -2.35 3.89 -19.62
CA LEU A 146 -1.16 4.26 -18.85
C LEU A 146 -0.45 5.48 -19.45
N HIS A 147 -0.19 6.47 -18.61
CA HIS A 147 0.62 7.62 -19.03
C HIS A 147 2.05 7.18 -19.37
N PRO A 148 2.69 7.69 -20.45
CA PRO A 148 4.07 7.30 -20.83
C PRO A 148 5.11 7.50 -19.71
N HIS A 149 4.93 8.52 -18.88
CA HIS A 149 5.80 8.76 -17.71
C HIS A 149 5.57 7.81 -16.52
N ASP A 150 4.53 6.97 -16.51
CA ASP A 150 4.33 5.93 -15.49
C ASP A 150 5.23 4.71 -15.77
N LYS A 151 6.55 4.94 -15.89
CA LYS A 151 7.57 3.93 -16.27
C LYS A 151 7.40 2.60 -15.54
N ARG A 152 7.16 2.65 -14.23
CA ARG A 152 6.98 1.44 -13.39
C ARG A 152 5.78 0.59 -13.77
N LYS A 153 4.65 1.23 -14.15
CA LYS A 153 3.44 0.51 -14.56
C LYS A 153 3.59 -0.02 -15.99
N VAL A 154 4.16 0.79 -16.88
CA VAL A 154 4.45 0.39 -18.27
C VAL A 154 5.41 -0.80 -18.29
N ALA A 155 6.52 -0.72 -17.55
CA ALA A 155 7.49 -1.81 -17.38
C ALA A 155 6.83 -3.06 -16.78
N ARG A 156 5.93 -2.92 -15.80
CA ARG A 156 5.19 -4.06 -15.25
C ARG A 156 4.26 -4.69 -16.28
N SER A 157 3.54 -3.91 -17.10
CA SER A 157 2.67 -4.44 -18.15
C SER A 157 3.46 -5.21 -19.21
N LEU A 158 4.60 -4.66 -19.64
CA LEU A 158 5.52 -5.35 -20.55
C LEU A 158 6.07 -6.63 -19.93
N GLN A 159 6.50 -6.60 -18.67
CA GLN A 159 6.97 -7.80 -17.96
C GLN A 159 5.88 -8.88 -17.90
N VAL A 160 4.62 -8.50 -17.65
CA VAL A 160 3.49 -9.44 -17.64
C VAL A 160 3.34 -10.09 -19.02
N PHE A 161 3.37 -9.31 -20.09
CA PHE A 161 3.30 -9.82 -21.46
C PHE A 161 4.49 -10.75 -21.78
N GLU A 162 5.73 -10.32 -21.53
CA GLU A 162 6.94 -11.12 -21.77
C GLU A 162 6.92 -12.47 -21.03
N GLN A 163 6.32 -12.53 -19.83
CA GLN A 163 6.27 -13.74 -19.01
C GLN A 163 5.07 -14.66 -19.31
N THR A 164 3.94 -14.09 -19.76
CA THR A 164 2.70 -14.86 -19.94
C THR A 164 2.34 -15.11 -21.39
N GLY A 165 2.88 -14.30 -22.32
CA GLY A 165 2.47 -14.24 -23.72
C GLY A 165 1.10 -13.60 -23.95
N ILE A 166 0.42 -13.14 -22.89
CA ILE A 166 -0.94 -12.59 -22.95
C ILE A 166 -0.89 -11.09 -22.62
N PRO A 167 -1.57 -10.21 -23.37
CA PRO A 167 -1.69 -8.79 -23.04
C PRO A 167 -2.18 -8.57 -21.61
N HIS A 168 -1.67 -7.54 -20.94
CA HIS A 168 -2.03 -7.26 -19.55
C HIS A 168 -3.50 -6.81 -19.46
N SER A 169 -4.00 -6.05 -20.43
CA SER A 169 -5.42 -5.68 -20.54
C SER A 169 -6.34 -6.91 -20.52
N GLU A 170 -5.99 -7.93 -21.30
CA GLU A 170 -6.75 -9.18 -21.46
C GLU A 170 -6.84 -9.95 -20.13
N ILE A 171 -5.73 -10.09 -19.40
CA ILE A 171 -5.74 -10.73 -18.06
C ILE A 171 -6.66 -9.96 -17.10
N LEU A 172 -6.69 -8.63 -17.18
CA LEU A 172 -7.58 -7.82 -16.35
C LEU A 172 -9.05 -7.96 -16.75
N HIS A 173 -9.37 -8.14 -18.03
CA HIS A 173 -10.74 -8.44 -18.47
C HIS A 173 -11.20 -9.79 -17.94
N GLN A 174 -10.37 -10.83 -18.06
CA GLN A 174 -10.67 -12.14 -17.49
C GLN A 174 -10.96 -12.06 -16.00
N GLN A 175 -10.19 -11.28 -15.24
CA GLN A 175 -10.45 -11.07 -13.81
C GLN A 175 -11.76 -10.31 -13.54
N GLN A 176 -12.13 -9.36 -14.39
CA GLN A 176 -13.37 -8.58 -14.24
C GLN A 176 -14.61 -9.42 -14.55
N GLU A 177 -14.50 -10.35 -15.49
CA GLU A 177 -15.58 -11.25 -15.93
C GLU A 177 -15.80 -12.44 -14.98
N GLU A 178 -14.86 -12.74 -14.09
CA GLU A 178 -15.05 -13.73 -13.02
C GLU A 178 -16.29 -13.39 -12.18
N GLU A 179 -17.00 -14.43 -11.73
CA GLU A 179 -18.20 -14.25 -10.90
C GLU A 179 -17.88 -13.43 -9.64
N GLY A 180 -18.52 -12.28 -9.52
CA GLY A 180 -18.30 -11.35 -8.43
C GLY A 180 -17.12 -10.39 -8.62
N GLY A 181 -16.47 -10.40 -9.78
CA GLY A 181 -15.53 -9.40 -10.24
C GLY A 181 -16.20 -8.06 -10.57
N GLY A 182 -15.37 -7.03 -10.75
CA GLY A 182 -15.86 -5.71 -11.13
C GLY A 182 -14.74 -4.82 -11.68
N PRO A 183 -15.03 -3.57 -12.07
CA PRO A 183 -14.10 -2.70 -12.82
C PRO A 183 -12.73 -2.46 -12.17
N LEU A 184 -12.59 -2.74 -10.87
CA LEU A 184 -11.36 -2.53 -10.10
C LEU A 184 -10.56 -3.83 -9.86
N GLY A 185 -11.05 -4.98 -10.33
CA GLY A 185 -10.40 -6.29 -10.28
C GLY A 185 -11.38 -7.43 -9.99
N GLY A 186 -10.85 -8.64 -9.77
CA GLY A 186 -11.64 -9.84 -9.56
C GLY A 186 -12.34 -9.93 -8.21
N PRO A 187 -12.94 -11.10 -7.92
CA PRO A 187 -13.89 -11.25 -6.82
C PRO A 187 -13.29 -11.01 -5.44
N LEU A 188 -14.18 -10.74 -4.50
CA LEU A 188 -13.88 -10.64 -3.08
C LEU A 188 -13.51 -12.04 -2.54
N LYS A 189 -12.38 -12.13 -1.86
CA LYS A 189 -11.85 -13.39 -1.31
C LYS A 189 -12.57 -13.85 -0.05
N TYR A 190 -13.10 -12.89 0.71
CA TYR A 190 -13.75 -13.11 2.00
C TYR A 190 -15.13 -12.44 2.02
N PRO A 191 -16.21 -13.17 1.66
CA PRO A 191 -17.57 -12.61 1.56
C PRO A 191 -18.06 -11.97 2.86
N HIS A 192 -17.69 -12.56 4.00
CA HIS A 192 -17.95 -12.00 5.32
C HIS A 192 -16.76 -11.17 5.79
N SER A 193 -16.52 -10.04 5.13
CA SER A 193 -15.62 -8.99 5.63
C SER A 193 -16.35 -7.67 5.85
N CYS A 194 -15.88 -6.86 6.79
CA CYS A 194 -16.30 -5.47 7.00
C CYS A 194 -15.06 -4.57 7.16
N ILE A 195 -15.23 -3.28 6.89
CA ILE A 195 -14.15 -2.30 6.98
C ILE A 195 -14.56 -1.23 7.99
N LEU A 196 -13.75 -1.03 9.02
CA LEU A 196 -13.85 0.12 9.91
C LEU A 196 -12.90 1.21 9.42
N TRP A 197 -13.44 2.35 9.01
CA TRP A 197 -12.67 3.48 8.51
C TRP A 197 -12.66 4.63 9.52
N LEU A 198 -11.54 4.76 10.22
CA LEU A 198 -11.30 5.88 11.12
C LEU A 198 -10.97 7.13 10.29
N HIS A 199 -11.75 8.19 10.45
CA HIS A 199 -11.54 9.46 9.77
C HIS A 199 -11.63 10.63 10.73
N ALA A 200 -10.89 11.69 10.44
CA ALA A 200 -10.90 12.94 11.18
C ALA A 200 -10.96 14.12 10.23
N ASP A 201 -11.39 15.26 10.76
CA ASP A 201 -11.24 16.56 10.11
C ASP A 201 -9.78 16.79 9.71
N GLN A 202 -9.59 17.37 8.52
CA GLN A 202 -8.26 17.49 7.93
C GLN A 202 -7.37 18.46 8.72
N ALA A 203 -7.92 19.54 9.29
CA ALA A 203 -7.14 20.50 10.05
C ALA A 203 -6.69 19.89 11.39
N VAL A 204 -7.59 19.20 12.08
CA VAL A 204 -7.28 18.48 13.33
C VAL A 204 -6.23 17.39 13.07
N LEU A 205 -6.40 16.61 12.01
CA LEU A 205 -5.44 15.57 11.63
C LEU A 205 -4.07 16.17 11.29
N ASP A 206 -4.03 17.26 10.53
CA ASP A 206 -2.77 17.92 10.16
C ASP A 206 -2.00 18.40 11.40
N GLN A 207 -2.69 18.97 12.40
CA GLN A 207 -2.06 19.40 13.65
C GLN A 207 -1.52 18.19 14.44
N ARG A 208 -2.29 17.10 14.54
CA ARG A 208 -1.84 15.88 15.24
C ARG A 208 -0.64 15.23 14.56
N LEU A 209 -0.61 15.22 13.24
CA LEU A 209 0.52 14.67 12.48
C LEU A 209 1.79 15.50 12.70
N GLU A 210 1.69 16.83 12.81
CA GLU A 210 2.86 17.66 13.15
C GLU A 210 3.34 17.39 14.57
N LYS A 211 2.43 17.43 15.55
CA LYS A 211 2.76 17.14 16.95
C LYS A 211 3.40 15.76 17.08
N ARG A 212 2.87 14.75 16.38
CA ARG A 212 3.43 13.41 16.38
C ARG A 212 4.87 13.37 15.85
N VAL A 213 5.22 14.18 14.84
CA VAL A 213 6.61 14.26 14.38
C VAL A 213 7.50 14.88 15.47
N ASP A 214 6.99 15.87 16.20
CA ASP A 214 7.71 16.46 17.34
C ASP A 214 7.91 15.41 18.46
N ASP A 215 6.84 14.69 18.84
CA ASP A 215 6.90 13.60 19.82
C ASP A 215 7.89 12.49 19.39
N MET A 216 8.00 12.22 18.08
CA MET A 216 8.98 11.25 17.54
C MET A 216 10.42 11.74 17.69
N LEU A 217 10.68 13.04 17.53
CA LEU A 217 11.99 13.63 17.77
C LEU A 217 12.37 13.48 19.24
N ASP A 218 11.44 13.79 20.15
CA ASP A 218 11.64 13.64 21.60
C ASP A 218 11.87 12.17 22.00
N ALA A 219 11.28 11.22 21.27
CA ALA A 219 11.47 9.79 21.48
C ALA A 219 12.82 9.24 20.93
N GLY A 220 13.66 10.07 20.31
CA GLY A 220 14.98 9.67 19.78
C GLY A 220 14.97 9.26 18.31
N LEU A 221 14.11 9.87 17.48
CA LEU A 221 14.09 9.62 16.04
C LEU A 221 15.45 9.85 15.38
N LEU A 222 16.19 10.89 15.78
CA LEU A 222 17.47 11.22 15.14
C LEU A 222 18.52 10.13 15.38
N GLU A 223 18.56 9.59 16.60
CA GLU A 223 19.44 8.50 17.00
C GLU A 223 19.11 7.23 16.20
N GLU A 224 17.83 6.93 16.02
CA GLU A 224 17.37 5.81 15.21
C GLU A 224 17.79 5.96 13.74
N LEU A 225 17.64 7.15 13.16
CA LEU A 225 18.03 7.43 11.77
C LEU A 225 19.55 7.39 11.58
N ARG A 226 20.32 7.94 12.53
CA ARG A 226 21.80 7.87 12.54
C ARG A 226 22.27 6.43 12.60
N ASP A 227 21.68 5.64 13.49
CA ASP A 227 22.06 4.25 13.65
C ASP A 227 21.76 3.43 12.39
N PHE A 228 20.58 3.65 11.80
CA PHE A 228 20.23 3.05 10.52
C PHE A 228 21.18 3.48 9.39
N HIS A 229 21.52 4.77 9.31
CA HIS A 229 22.46 5.29 8.33
C HIS A 229 23.83 4.62 8.45
N ARG A 230 24.37 4.51 9.66
CA ARG A 230 25.67 3.86 9.92
C ARG A 230 25.68 2.40 9.51
N ARG A 231 24.61 1.66 9.84
CA ARG A 231 24.55 0.20 9.63
C ARG A 231 24.24 -0.21 8.19
N TYR A 232 23.44 0.57 7.47
CA TYR A 232 22.87 0.10 6.19
C TYR A 232 23.07 1.04 5.01
N ASN A 233 23.35 2.32 5.26
CA ASN A 233 23.43 3.34 4.20
C ASN A 233 24.87 3.79 3.91
N ARG A 234 25.75 3.84 4.92
CA ARG A 234 27.10 4.40 4.80
C ARG A 234 27.91 3.76 3.68
N GLU A 235 27.92 2.43 3.59
CA GLU A 235 28.61 1.69 2.53
C GLU A 235 27.98 1.95 1.14
N LYS A 236 26.65 1.99 1.05
CA LYS A 236 25.94 2.30 -0.21
C LYS A 236 26.19 3.72 -0.72
N VAL A 237 26.32 4.68 0.20
CA VAL A 237 26.68 6.07 -0.12
C VAL A 237 28.11 6.14 -0.65
N ALA A 238 29.05 5.44 -0.01
CA ALA A 238 30.44 5.37 -0.45
C ALA A 238 30.60 4.74 -1.84
N GLU A 239 29.75 3.77 -2.19
CA GLU A 239 29.72 3.12 -3.51
C GLU A 239 28.91 3.89 -4.57
N ASN A 240 28.32 5.05 -4.24
CA ASN A 240 27.41 5.82 -5.10
C ASN A 240 26.22 4.99 -5.66
N ARG A 241 25.78 3.97 -4.92
CA ARG A 241 24.68 3.06 -5.28
C ARG A 241 23.39 3.39 -4.51
N GLN A 242 23.11 4.68 -4.35
CA GLN A 242 21.96 5.12 -3.56
C GLN A 242 20.66 4.84 -4.30
N ASP A 243 19.81 3.99 -3.72
CA ASP A 243 18.51 3.66 -4.29
C ASP A 243 17.39 3.88 -3.25
N TYR A 244 16.84 5.09 -3.23
CA TYR A 244 15.65 5.44 -2.45
C TYR A 244 14.35 4.94 -3.05
N GLN A 245 14.43 4.25 -4.19
CA GLN A 245 13.27 3.74 -4.89
C GLN A 245 12.92 2.32 -4.47
N HIS A 246 13.70 1.66 -3.61
CA HIS A 246 13.52 0.25 -3.22
C HIS A 246 13.63 0.00 -1.72
N GLY A 247 12.96 -1.06 -1.27
CA GLY A 247 13.03 -1.55 0.10
C GLY A 247 12.60 -0.55 1.18
N ILE A 248 13.29 -0.64 2.33
CA ILE A 248 13.07 0.24 3.49
C ILE A 248 13.44 1.71 3.21
N PHE A 249 14.29 1.97 2.22
CA PHE A 249 14.75 3.32 1.84
C PHE A 249 13.65 4.18 1.18
N GLN A 250 12.54 3.56 0.75
CA GLN A 250 11.34 4.29 0.31
C GLN A 250 10.54 4.91 1.47
N SER A 251 10.80 4.47 2.71
CA SER A 251 10.01 4.90 3.87
C SER A 251 10.05 6.42 4.06
N ILE A 252 8.90 6.98 4.46
CA ILE A 252 8.81 8.37 4.89
C ILE A 252 9.68 8.53 6.14
N GLY A 253 10.58 9.52 6.14
CA GLY A 253 11.52 9.76 7.22
C GLY A 253 12.96 9.73 6.77
N PHE A 254 13.43 8.60 6.24
CA PHE A 254 14.87 8.46 6.00
C PHE A 254 15.40 9.40 4.91
N LYS A 255 14.69 9.50 3.78
CA LYS A 255 15.10 10.34 2.64
C LYS A 255 15.05 11.83 2.98
N GLU A 256 14.13 12.26 3.84
CA GLU A 256 13.99 13.66 4.25
C GLU A 256 15.20 14.14 5.06
N PHE A 257 15.84 13.25 5.82
CA PHE A 257 17.04 13.55 6.62
C PHE A 257 18.34 13.12 5.91
N HIS A 258 18.29 12.70 4.65
CA HIS A 258 19.46 12.16 3.96
C HIS A 258 20.63 13.16 3.93
N GLU A 259 20.38 14.38 3.49
CA GLU A 259 21.39 15.46 3.42
C GLU A 259 22.00 15.76 4.79
N TYR A 260 21.16 15.76 5.84
CA TYR A 260 21.60 15.95 7.22
C TYR A 260 22.53 14.81 7.67
N LEU A 261 22.17 13.56 7.39
CA LEU A 261 22.92 12.37 7.82
C LEU A 261 24.29 12.24 7.11
N ILE A 262 24.41 12.61 5.83
CA ILE A 262 25.69 12.52 5.10
C ILE A 262 26.66 13.66 5.40
N SER A 263 26.13 14.82 5.81
CA SER A 263 26.92 16.01 6.12
C SER A 263 27.33 16.08 7.59
N GLU A 264 26.80 15.17 8.43
CA GLU A 264 27.11 15.09 9.85
C GLU A 264 28.63 14.91 10.08
N GLY A 265 29.22 15.82 10.85
CA GLY A 265 30.67 15.86 11.13
C GLY A 265 31.53 16.53 10.06
N ASN A 266 30.97 16.88 8.90
CA ASN A 266 31.69 17.47 7.77
C ASN A 266 31.24 18.91 7.42
N CYS A 267 30.28 19.46 8.16
CA CYS A 267 29.75 20.82 7.95
C CYS A 267 29.76 21.64 9.24
N SER A 268 29.56 22.95 9.11
CA SER A 268 29.48 23.84 10.28
C SER A 268 28.22 23.54 11.12
N PRO A 269 28.23 23.83 12.44
CA PRO A 269 27.07 23.63 13.31
C PRO A 269 25.80 24.32 12.78
N GLU A 270 25.94 25.51 12.19
CA GLU A 270 24.83 26.29 11.63
C GLU A 270 24.23 25.60 10.40
N THR A 271 25.08 25.09 9.52
CA THR A 271 24.65 24.32 8.34
C THR A 271 23.93 23.04 8.76
N SER A 272 24.48 22.32 9.75
CA SER A 272 23.87 21.11 10.29
C SER A 272 22.49 21.38 10.87
N ALA A 273 22.35 22.44 11.67
CA ALA A 273 21.07 22.85 12.24
C ALA A 273 20.04 23.23 11.16
N ALA A 274 20.46 23.92 10.11
CA ALA A 274 19.59 24.27 8.98
C ALA A 274 19.10 23.03 8.22
N LEU A 275 19.99 22.06 7.95
CA LEU A 275 19.63 20.80 7.31
C LEU A 275 18.69 19.95 8.17
N LEU A 276 18.89 19.95 9.49
CA LEU A 276 18.00 19.28 10.43
C LEU A 276 16.59 19.87 10.37
N GLN A 277 16.47 21.20 10.44
CA GLN A 277 15.17 21.88 10.35
C GLN A 277 14.50 21.63 9.01
N LYS A 278 15.26 21.65 7.90
CA LYS A 278 14.76 21.28 6.57
C LYS A 278 14.19 19.86 6.55
N GLY A 279 14.90 18.89 7.14
CA GLY A 279 14.45 17.49 7.24
C GLY A 279 13.16 17.34 8.05
N ILE A 280 13.05 18.02 9.20
CA ILE A 280 11.85 18.00 10.05
C ILE A 280 10.64 18.58 9.30
N GLN A 281 10.80 19.74 8.65
CA GLN A 281 9.72 20.36 7.88
C GLN A 281 9.30 19.49 6.70
N ALA A 282 10.26 18.89 5.99
CA ALA A 282 9.98 17.95 4.92
C ALA A 282 9.18 16.73 5.44
N LEU A 283 9.59 16.14 6.58
CA LEU A 283 8.91 15.01 7.21
C LEU A 283 7.45 15.34 7.57
N LYS A 284 7.21 16.50 8.20
CA LYS A 284 5.85 16.98 8.50
C LYS A 284 5.00 17.07 7.23
N GLN A 285 5.53 17.69 6.18
CA GLN A 285 4.81 17.85 4.91
C GLN A 285 4.51 16.52 4.21
N VAL A 286 5.47 15.59 4.12
CA VAL A 286 5.25 14.31 3.44
C VAL A 286 4.28 13.41 4.22
N THR A 287 4.27 13.51 5.55
CA THR A 287 3.32 12.79 6.42
C THR A 287 1.89 13.26 6.17
N LYS A 288 1.66 14.58 6.10
CA LYS A 288 0.35 15.16 5.72
C LYS A 288 -0.08 14.73 4.31
N LYS A 289 0.82 14.81 3.33
CA LYS A 289 0.55 14.36 1.95
C LYS A 289 0.19 12.88 1.90
N TYR A 290 0.85 12.05 2.70
CA TYR A 290 0.57 10.62 2.78
C TYR A 290 -0.83 10.35 3.36
N ALA A 291 -1.20 10.99 4.48
CA ALA A 291 -2.55 10.88 5.06
C ALA A 291 -3.65 11.25 4.06
N ARG A 292 -3.48 12.35 3.31
CA ARG A 292 -4.41 12.76 2.24
C ARG A 292 -4.52 11.72 1.12
N ARG A 293 -3.40 11.12 0.73
CA ARG A 293 -3.39 10.02 -0.28
C ARG A 293 -4.12 8.79 0.23
N GLN A 294 -3.96 8.44 1.51
CA GLN A 294 -4.68 7.32 2.13
C GLN A 294 -6.19 7.56 2.11
N ASN A 295 -6.65 8.74 2.53
CA ASN A 295 -8.06 9.11 2.47
C ASN A 295 -8.59 9.12 1.04
N LYS A 296 -7.84 9.68 0.07
CA LYS A 296 -8.21 9.62 -1.36
C LYS A 296 -8.33 8.18 -1.85
N TRP A 297 -7.45 7.27 -1.39
CA TRP A 297 -7.51 5.86 -1.72
C TRP A 297 -8.76 5.18 -1.18
N VAL A 298 -9.06 5.32 0.12
CA VAL A 298 -10.27 4.74 0.74
C VAL A 298 -11.52 5.21 0.00
N ARG A 299 -11.64 6.53 -0.23
CA ARG A 299 -12.80 7.10 -0.93
C ARG A 299 -12.96 6.54 -2.34
N ASN A 300 -11.87 6.37 -3.09
CA ASN A 300 -11.95 5.96 -4.50
C ASN A 300 -11.97 4.44 -4.71
N ARG A 301 -11.33 3.66 -3.82
CA ARG A 301 -11.13 2.21 -3.98
C ARG A 301 -12.03 1.37 -3.08
N PHE A 302 -12.48 1.90 -1.95
CA PHE A 302 -13.37 1.19 -1.02
C PHE A 302 -14.79 1.76 -1.06
N LEU A 303 -14.97 3.09 -0.97
CA LEU A 303 -16.32 3.69 -0.94
C LEU A 303 -16.96 3.82 -2.33
N LYS A 304 -16.22 4.32 -3.31
CA LYS A 304 -16.70 4.50 -4.70
C LYS A 304 -16.49 3.25 -5.57
N ARG A 305 -16.27 2.08 -4.97
CA ARG A 305 -16.02 0.87 -5.76
C ARG A 305 -17.32 0.43 -6.41
N PRO A 306 -17.38 0.34 -7.75
CA PRO A 306 -18.56 -0.19 -8.44
C PRO A 306 -18.66 -1.71 -8.26
N GLY A 307 -19.89 -2.20 -8.16
CA GLY A 307 -20.22 -3.63 -8.13
C GLY A 307 -20.88 -4.08 -6.81
N PRO A 308 -21.51 -5.27 -6.81
CA PRO A 308 -22.27 -5.77 -5.66
C PRO A 308 -21.38 -6.28 -4.51
N ASN A 309 -20.13 -6.64 -4.78
CA ASN A 309 -19.24 -7.34 -3.84
C ASN A 309 -18.21 -6.40 -3.18
N VAL A 310 -18.72 -5.38 -2.51
CA VAL A 310 -17.92 -4.43 -1.73
C VAL A 310 -18.25 -4.62 -0.25
N PRO A 311 -17.27 -4.95 0.61
CA PRO A 311 -17.47 -5.03 2.05
C PRO A 311 -18.05 -3.71 2.58
N PRO A 312 -19.05 -3.75 3.47
CA PRO A 312 -19.58 -2.54 4.06
C PRO A 312 -18.47 -1.78 4.79
N VAL A 313 -18.39 -0.48 4.54
CA VAL A 313 -17.42 0.41 5.17
C VAL A 313 -18.14 1.28 6.20
N TYR A 314 -17.80 1.13 7.47
CA TYR A 314 -18.35 1.92 8.56
C TYR A 314 -17.37 3.02 8.95
N GLY A 315 -17.82 4.26 8.86
CA GLY A 315 -17.03 5.43 9.23
C GLY A 315 -17.05 5.64 10.74
N LEU A 316 -15.88 5.86 11.33
CA LEU A 316 -15.72 6.21 12.74
C LEU A 316 -15.01 7.56 12.83
N GLU A 317 -15.69 8.54 13.42
CA GLU A 317 -15.19 9.92 13.54
C GLU A 317 -14.20 10.01 14.71
N VAL A 318 -12.97 10.45 14.45
CA VAL A 318 -11.90 10.49 15.46
C VAL A 318 -11.32 11.90 15.68
N SER A 319 -12.02 12.96 15.27
CA SER A 319 -11.58 14.35 15.45
C SER A 319 -11.54 14.76 16.91
N ASP A 320 -12.43 14.25 17.76
CA ASP A 320 -12.37 14.53 19.20
C ASP A 320 -11.97 13.27 19.99
N LEU A 321 -10.76 13.26 20.55
CA LEU A 321 -10.29 12.14 21.36
C LEU A 321 -10.97 12.06 22.72
N LEU A 322 -11.56 13.15 23.22
CA LEU A 322 -12.31 13.13 24.48
C LEU A 322 -13.60 12.34 24.34
N ARG A 323 -14.11 12.22 23.11
CA ARG A 323 -15.31 11.46 22.77
C ARG A 323 -15.01 10.09 22.16
N TRP A 324 -13.75 9.63 22.22
CA TRP A 324 -13.33 8.34 21.66
C TRP A 324 -14.23 7.17 22.07
N GLU A 325 -14.64 7.13 23.34
CA GLU A 325 -15.48 6.07 23.88
C GLU A 325 -16.84 5.99 23.16
N GLU A 326 -17.49 7.13 22.97
CA GLU A 326 -18.84 7.24 22.42
C GLU A 326 -18.85 7.24 20.89
N ASP A 327 -17.90 7.92 20.26
CA ASP A 327 -17.89 8.13 18.81
C ASP A 327 -17.10 7.03 18.06
N VAL A 328 -16.26 6.26 18.76
CA VAL A 328 -15.36 5.26 18.14
C VAL A 328 -15.51 3.88 18.77
N LEU A 329 -15.21 3.74 20.06
CA LEU A 329 -15.08 2.41 20.67
C LEU A 329 -16.42 1.68 20.73
N LYS A 330 -17.45 2.29 21.33
CA LYS A 330 -18.78 1.68 21.44
C LYS A 330 -19.39 1.36 20.08
N PRO A 331 -19.42 2.27 19.09
CA PRO A 331 -19.92 1.95 17.75
C PRO A 331 -19.14 0.84 17.07
N ALA A 332 -17.80 0.86 17.17
CA ALA A 332 -16.97 -0.19 16.58
C ALA A 332 -17.25 -1.57 17.19
N LEU A 333 -17.39 -1.65 18.52
CA LEU A 333 -17.73 -2.89 19.21
C LEU A 333 -19.12 -3.39 18.83
N GLU A 334 -20.11 -2.51 18.72
CA GLU A 334 -21.47 -2.89 18.29
C GLU A 334 -21.48 -3.42 16.85
N ILE A 335 -20.75 -2.77 15.94
CA ILE A 335 -20.60 -3.22 14.55
C ILE A 335 -19.94 -4.60 14.52
N VAL A 336 -18.83 -4.78 15.22
CA VAL A 336 -18.09 -6.05 15.26
C VAL A 336 -18.95 -7.14 15.90
N GLU A 337 -19.64 -6.88 17.00
CA GLU A 337 -20.51 -7.86 17.66
C GLU A 337 -21.68 -8.28 16.75
N SER A 338 -22.34 -7.33 16.09
CA SER A 338 -23.41 -7.62 15.14
C SER A 338 -22.89 -8.47 13.98
N PHE A 339 -21.71 -8.13 13.46
CA PHE A 339 -21.05 -8.86 12.39
C PHE A 339 -20.70 -10.30 12.77
N ILE A 340 -20.17 -10.51 13.99
CA ILE A 340 -19.88 -11.84 14.54
C ILE A 340 -21.15 -12.69 14.66
N GLN A 341 -22.26 -12.06 15.00
CA GLN A 341 -23.55 -12.72 15.18
C GLN A 341 -24.34 -12.88 13.87
N GLY A 342 -23.81 -12.44 12.73
CA GLY A 342 -24.49 -12.49 11.44
C GLY A 342 -25.71 -11.56 11.34
N ARG A 343 -25.78 -10.54 12.19
CA ARG A 343 -26.84 -9.51 12.18
C ARG A 343 -26.35 -8.25 11.47
N GLU A 344 -27.27 -7.50 10.89
CA GLU A 344 -26.95 -6.17 10.36
C GLU A 344 -26.69 -5.20 11.53
N PRO A 345 -25.54 -4.49 11.54
CA PRO A 345 -25.28 -3.44 12.52
C PRO A 345 -26.31 -2.31 12.43
N ARG A 346 -26.58 -1.64 13.55
CA ARG A 346 -27.44 -0.43 13.55
C ARG A 346 -26.81 0.73 12.79
N ALA A 347 -25.47 0.82 12.80
CA ALA A 347 -24.75 1.83 12.05
C ALA A 347 -24.92 1.57 10.54
N GLU A 348 -25.22 2.60 9.76
CA GLU A 348 -25.26 2.46 8.31
C GLU A 348 -23.85 2.54 7.69
N PRO A 349 -23.55 1.71 6.68
CA PRO A 349 -22.32 1.85 5.91
C PRO A 349 -22.26 3.22 5.21
N VAL A 350 -21.06 3.79 5.14
CA VAL A 350 -20.80 5.05 4.45
C VAL A 350 -21.08 4.87 2.96
N LYS A 351 -22.08 5.60 2.47
CA LYS A 351 -22.40 5.68 1.04
C LYS A 351 -21.72 6.91 0.44
N MET A 352 -21.09 6.73 -0.71
CA MET A 352 -20.58 7.83 -1.51
C MET A 352 -21.09 7.71 -2.94
N GLU A 353 -21.70 8.78 -3.43
CA GLU A 353 -22.13 8.85 -4.82
C GLU A 353 -20.92 8.74 -5.76
N TYR A 354 -21.09 7.91 -6.78
CA TYR A 354 -20.15 7.75 -7.87
C TYR A 354 -20.80 8.31 -9.14
N ASP A 355 -20.11 9.24 -9.79
CA ASP A 355 -20.52 9.74 -11.09
C ASP A 355 -20.21 8.67 -12.14
N VAL A 356 -21.26 8.05 -12.67
CA VAL A 356 -21.17 6.98 -13.68
C VAL A 356 -20.62 7.52 -15.01
N ASN A 357 -20.72 8.83 -15.25
CA ASN A 357 -20.37 9.47 -16.51
C ASN A 357 -18.95 10.05 -16.54
N GLU A 358 -18.24 10.10 -15.40
CA GLU A 358 -16.87 10.64 -15.34
C GLU A 358 -15.87 9.67 -16.01
N ASN A 359 -15.45 9.96 -17.25
CA ASN A 359 -14.41 9.17 -17.91
C ASN A 359 -13.02 9.58 -17.41
N LYS A 360 -12.49 8.80 -16.45
CA LYS A 360 -11.14 8.97 -15.89
C LYS A 360 -10.01 8.52 -16.81
N ARG A 361 -10.33 8.05 -18.02
CA ARG A 361 -9.39 7.42 -18.97
C ARG A 361 -9.42 8.10 -20.35
N SER A 362 -10.13 9.21 -20.49
CA SER A 362 -10.11 10.02 -21.72
C SER A 362 -8.73 10.66 -21.91
N HIS A 363 -8.34 10.88 -23.17
CA HIS A 363 -7.06 11.50 -23.52
C HIS A 363 -7.31 12.89 -24.08
N HIS A 364 -6.66 13.86 -23.45
CA HIS A 364 -6.69 15.24 -23.89
C HIS A 364 -5.26 15.71 -24.09
N MET A 365 -4.92 16.08 -25.33
CA MET A 365 -3.64 16.69 -25.64
C MET A 365 -3.79 18.20 -25.59
N CYS A 366 -3.04 18.86 -24.71
CA CYS A 366 -3.07 20.31 -24.64
C CYS A 366 -2.15 20.91 -25.71
N GLU A 367 -2.72 21.48 -26.77
CA GLU A 367 -1.96 22.08 -27.88
C GLU A 367 -1.04 23.24 -27.45
N LEU A 368 -1.36 23.92 -26.33
CA LEU A 368 -0.61 25.08 -25.86
C LEU A 368 0.65 24.74 -25.05
N CYS A 369 0.72 23.55 -24.47
CA CYS A 369 1.87 23.14 -23.65
C CYS A 369 2.41 21.76 -24.00
N ASP A 370 1.87 21.15 -25.05
CA ASP A 370 2.23 19.83 -25.57
C ASP A 370 2.27 18.75 -24.46
N ARG A 371 1.27 18.78 -23.58
CA ARG A 371 1.13 17.80 -22.49
C ARG A 371 -0.11 16.96 -22.64
N LEU A 372 0.08 15.65 -22.54
CA LEU A 372 -1.00 14.68 -22.42
C LEU A 372 -1.65 14.76 -21.02
N ILE A 373 -2.97 14.78 -20.98
CA ILE A 373 -3.77 14.77 -19.76
C ILE A 373 -4.76 13.61 -19.88
N ILE A 374 -4.82 12.79 -18.84
CA ILE A 374 -5.71 11.63 -18.79
C ILE A 374 -6.84 11.95 -17.81
N GLY A 375 -8.08 11.83 -18.26
CA GLY A 375 -9.30 12.05 -17.48
C GLY A 375 -9.99 13.39 -17.74
N ASP A 376 -11.31 13.35 -17.85
CA ASP A 376 -12.14 14.54 -18.18
C ASP A 376 -12.07 15.61 -17.08
N ARG A 377 -11.98 15.18 -15.82
CA ARG A 377 -11.92 16.10 -14.69
C ARG A 377 -10.56 16.79 -14.60
N GLU A 378 -9.48 16.06 -14.81
CA GLU A 378 -8.14 16.60 -14.87
C GLU A 378 -7.99 17.59 -16.03
N TRP A 379 -8.59 17.28 -17.19
CA TRP A 379 -8.67 18.20 -18.33
C TRP A 379 -9.46 19.47 -17.99
N ALA A 380 -10.70 19.33 -17.52
CA ALA A 380 -11.55 20.47 -17.15
C ALA A 380 -10.90 21.35 -16.08
N GLY A 381 -10.30 20.77 -15.05
CA GLY A 381 -9.58 21.50 -14.01
C GLY A 381 -8.40 22.30 -14.55
N ARG A 382 -7.67 21.75 -15.52
CA ARG A 382 -6.54 22.45 -16.16
C ARG A 382 -6.98 23.58 -17.08
N MET A 383 -8.10 23.40 -17.79
CA MET A 383 -8.73 24.46 -18.59
C MET A 383 -9.23 25.61 -17.68
N TRP A 384 -9.65 25.30 -16.46
CA TRP A 384 -10.19 26.28 -15.51
C TRP A 384 -9.13 27.02 -14.68
N GLN A 385 -7.96 26.43 -14.44
CA GLN A 385 -6.88 27.02 -13.62
C GLN A 385 -6.07 28.14 -14.31
N GLY A 386 -6.58 28.74 -15.39
CA GLY A 386 -6.05 30.01 -15.91
C GLY A 386 -4.63 29.98 -16.46
N GLY A 387 -4.07 28.80 -16.76
CA GLY A 387 -2.79 28.71 -17.47
C GLY A 387 -2.86 29.15 -18.93
N HIS A 388 -4.06 29.46 -19.43
CA HIS A 388 -4.39 29.68 -20.85
C HIS A 388 -5.52 30.71 -21.01
N LEU A 389 -5.37 31.89 -20.39
CA LEU A 389 -6.08 33.11 -20.77
C LEU A 389 -5.07 34.16 -21.24
#